data_AF-A0A7S4I1F5-F1
#
_entry.id   AF-A0A7S4I1F5-F1
#
_cell.length_a   1.000
_cell.length_b   1.000
_cell.length_c   1.000
_cell.angle_alpha   90.00
_cell.angle_beta   90.00
_cell.angle_gamma   90.00
#
_symmetry.space_group_name_H-M   'P 1'
#
loop_
_entity.id
_entity.type
_entity.pdbx_description
1 polymer ?
#
loop_
_entity_poly.entity_id
_entity_poly.type
_entity_poly.pdbx_seq_one_letter_code
_entity_poly.pdbx_strand_id
1 'polypeptide(L)'
;SSVEVNDVCITDLYEPIRVVVFDWEKNGKHRLIGHFDTTVHNIISAQEASVEIPMTKGKEMTGRISVPYAELVGLEDQMAAENRAKELAEKADKAHFFALGARHRAKHASITAKRAQNVALEVRQTLQVASEEATKAMRIGMEKTVTHRLEELGLDYT
;
A
#
# COMPACT_ATOMS: atom_id res chain seq x y z
N SER A 1 28.62 14.18 25.93
CA SER A 1 27.54 14.21 24.93
C SER A 1 26.60 15.33 25.31
N SER A 2 26.35 16.27 24.40
CA SER A 2 25.27 17.26 24.55
C SER A 2 24.11 16.77 23.71
N VAL A 3 22.94 16.57 24.32
CA VAL A 3 21.70 16.31 23.59
C VAL A 3 21.10 17.68 23.30
N GLU A 4 20.78 17.96 22.04
CA GLU A 4 20.06 19.18 21.68
C GLU A 4 18.66 19.12 22.29
N VAL A 5 18.18 20.23 22.85
CA VAL A 5 16.88 20.31 23.55
C VAL A 5 15.72 19.87 22.62
N ASN A 6 15.89 20.04 21.31
CA ASN A 6 14.95 19.60 20.29
C ASN A 6 14.81 18.06 20.19
N ASP A 7 15.83 17.29 20.58
CA ASP A 7 15.73 15.82 20.59
C ASP A 7 15.08 15.27 21.88
N VAL A 8 14.96 16.09 22.94
CA VAL A 8 14.44 15.64 24.25
C VAL A 8 12.95 15.90 24.42
N CYS A 9 12.41 16.96 23.81
CA CYS A 9 11.09 17.46 24.19
C CYS A 9 9.97 17.22 23.16
N ILE A 10 10.29 16.79 21.95
CA ILE A 10 9.30 16.84 20.85
C ILE A 10 8.43 15.58 20.80
N THR A 11 8.94 14.40 21.18
CA THR A 11 8.14 13.17 21.20
C THR A 11 7.26 13.01 22.45
N ASP A 12 7.28 13.98 23.35
CA ASP A 12 6.93 13.76 24.75
C ASP A 12 5.66 14.46 25.23
N LEU A 13 4.74 14.75 24.29
CA LEU A 13 3.49 15.43 24.59
C LEU A 13 2.61 14.69 25.61
N TYR A 14 2.80 13.38 25.73
CA TYR A 14 2.01 12.49 26.57
C TYR A 14 2.77 11.96 27.79
N GLU A 15 4.04 12.28 27.97
CA GLU A 15 4.76 11.84 29.17
C GLU A 15 4.31 12.65 30.38
N PRO A 16 4.13 11.99 31.53
CA PRO A 16 3.71 12.67 32.75
C PRO A 16 4.76 13.66 33.23
N ILE A 17 4.35 14.91 33.37
CA ILE A 17 5.10 15.97 34.04
C ILE A 17 4.43 16.34 35.35
N ARG A 18 5.25 16.76 36.33
CA ARG A 18 4.77 17.31 37.60
C ARG A 18 5.03 18.80 37.66
N VAL A 19 3.97 19.58 37.82
CA VAL A 19 4.07 21.02 38.08
C VAL A 19 3.94 21.26 39.57
N VAL A 20 4.92 21.97 40.15
CA VAL A 20 4.95 22.28 41.59
C VAL A 20 4.96 23.79 41.78
N VAL A 21 4.07 24.29 42.64
CA VAL A 21 3.89 25.72 42.88
C VAL A 21 4.36 26.06 44.29
N PHE A 22 5.23 27.07 44.38
CA PHE A 22 5.80 27.54 45.64
C PHE A 22 5.45 29.00 45.88
N ASP A 23 5.20 29.33 47.13
CA ASP A 23 5.15 30.71 47.63
C ASP A 23 6.56 31.14 48.02
N TRP A 24 7.00 32.31 47.55
CA TRP A 24 8.31 32.85 47.88
C TRP A 24 8.24 33.65 49.19
N GLU A 25 9.10 33.31 50.17
CA GLU A 25 9.18 34.02 51.44
C GLU A 25 10.41 34.94 51.49
N LYS A 26 10.28 36.09 52.15
CA LYS A 26 11.36 37.10 52.32
C LYS A 26 12.64 36.57 52.98
N ASN A 27 12.55 35.45 53.70
CA ASN A 27 13.68 34.79 54.35
C ASN A 27 14.49 33.89 53.38
N GLY A 28 14.14 33.85 52.09
CA GLY A 28 14.76 33.01 51.07
C GLY A 28 14.26 31.57 51.03
N LYS A 29 13.26 31.21 51.83
CA LYS A 29 12.62 29.89 51.80
C LYS A 29 11.43 29.90 50.82
N HIS A 30 11.13 28.72 50.31
CA HIS A 30 9.98 28.48 49.44
C HIS A 30 8.99 27.57 50.16
N ARG A 31 7.74 28.02 50.30
CA ARG A 31 6.68 27.22 50.93
C ARG A 31 5.84 26.55 49.85
N LEU A 32 5.78 25.22 49.86
CA LEU A 32 4.95 24.46 48.93
C LEU A 32 3.46 24.82 49.09
N ILE A 33 2.84 25.33 48.03
CA ILE A 33 1.39 25.59 47.93
C ILE A 33 0.68 24.30 47.49
N GLY A 34 1.18 23.65 46.44
CA GLY A 34 0.62 22.42 45.91
C GLY A 34 1.31 21.98 44.63
N HIS A 35 0.85 20.87 44.08
CA HIS A 35 1.32 20.32 42.82
C HIS A 35 0.17 19.66 42.06
N PHE A 36 0.41 19.37 40.79
CA PHE A 36 -0.44 18.50 39.98
C PHE A 36 0.42 17.74 38.98
N ASP A 37 -0.04 16.55 38.63
CA ASP A 37 0.57 15.71 37.59
C ASP A 37 -0.29 15.83 36.33
N THR A 38 0.35 16.07 35.19
CA THR A 38 -0.33 16.31 33.91
C THR A 38 0.57 15.89 32.75
N THR A 39 0.15 16.15 31.53
CA THR A 39 0.96 16.05 30.31
C THR A 39 0.92 17.41 29.59
N VAL A 40 1.84 17.65 28.65
CA VAL A 40 1.79 18.85 27.80
C VAL A 40 0.49 18.87 26.99
N HIS A 41 0.07 17.71 26.48
CA HIS A 41 -1.22 17.55 25.81
C HIS A 41 -2.40 18.01 26.67
N ASN A 42 -2.46 17.58 27.93
CA ASN A 42 -3.54 17.96 28.84
C ASN A 42 -3.54 19.46 29.17
N ILE A 43 -2.36 20.11 29.23
CA ILE A 43 -2.27 21.56 29.44
C ILE A 43 -2.91 22.32 28.26
N ILE A 44 -2.63 21.90 27.03
CA ILE A 44 -3.19 22.52 25.82
C ILE A 44 -4.69 22.26 25.75
N SER A 45 -5.13 21.02 25.98
CA SER A 45 -6.56 20.70 26.03
C SER A 45 -7.29 21.46 27.14
N ALA A 46 -6.66 21.70 28.29
CA ALA A 46 -7.24 22.52 29.35
C ALA A 46 -7.43 23.98 28.91
N GLN A 47 -6.50 24.53 28.14
CA GLN A 47 -6.65 25.86 27.55
C GLN A 47 -7.77 25.90 26.49
N GLU A 48 -7.82 24.94 25.57
CA GLU A 48 -8.87 24.84 24.54
C GLU A 48 -10.27 24.71 25.17
N ALA A 49 -10.39 23.92 26.23
CA ALA A 49 -11.63 23.72 26.95
C ALA A 49 -11.93 24.81 28.00
N SER A 50 -11.01 25.76 28.22
CA SER A 50 -11.07 26.76 29.31
C SER A 50 -11.33 26.13 30.69
N VAL A 51 -10.67 24.99 30.96
CA VAL A 51 -10.81 24.22 32.20
C VAL A 51 -9.67 24.56 33.16
N GLU A 52 -10.00 24.78 34.43
CA GLU A 52 -9.01 24.96 35.48
C GLU A 52 -8.47 23.60 35.97
N ILE A 53 -7.15 23.52 36.16
CA ILE A 53 -6.48 22.30 36.64
C ILE A 53 -6.40 22.35 38.17
N PRO A 54 -6.99 21.38 38.89
CA PRO A 54 -6.95 21.36 40.36
C PRO A 54 -5.54 21.03 40.87
N MET A 55 -5.10 21.75 41.90
CA MET A 55 -3.85 21.48 42.61
C MET A 55 -4.10 20.82 43.95
N THR A 56 -3.18 19.95 44.36
CA THR A 56 -3.25 19.29 45.66
C THR A 56 -1.94 19.41 46.44
N LYS A 57 -2.02 19.24 47.76
CA LYS A 57 -0.87 19.06 48.65
C LYS A 57 -1.18 17.88 49.56
N GLY A 58 -0.62 16.72 49.22
CA GLY A 58 -1.02 15.47 49.85
C GLY A 58 -2.43 15.07 49.43
N LYS A 59 -3.37 15.01 50.37
CA LYS A 59 -4.79 14.64 50.09
C LYS A 59 -5.72 15.84 50.01
N GLU A 60 -5.23 17.05 50.28
CA GLU A 60 -6.03 18.28 50.31
C GLU A 60 -5.91 19.04 48.99
N MET A 61 -7.04 19.57 48.50
CA MET A 61 -7.07 20.49 47.36
C MET A 61 -6.67 21.88 47.84
N THR A 62 -5.61 22.46 47.27
CA THR A 62 -5.05 23.74 47.73
C THR A 62 -5.30 24.91 46.79
N GLY A 63 -5.75 24.65 45.57
CA GLY A 63 -6.03 25.69 44.59
C GLY A 63 -6.35 25.15 43.21
N ARG A 64 -6.38 26.04 42.23
CA ARG A 64 -6.58 25.72 40.81
C ARG A 64 -5.69 26.61 39.94
N ILE A 65 -5.24 26.07 38.81
CA ILE A 65 -4.46 26.78 37.80
C ILE A 65 -5.31 26.97 36.56
N SER A 66 -5.41 28.21 36.08
CA SER A 66 -5.96 28.52 34.76
C SER A 66 -4.83 28.64 33.74
N VAL A 67 -5.06 28.12 32.54
CA VAL A 67 -4.12 28.21 31.41
C VAL A 67 -4.77 29.09 30.34
N PRO A 68 -4.54 30.41 30.36
CA PRO A 68 -5.20 31.33 29.43
C PRO A 68 -4.65 31.20 28.00
N TYR A 69 -3.41 30.73 27.86
CA TYR A 69 -2.74 30.55 26.58
C TYR A 69 -1.75 29.40 26.67
N ALA A 70 -1.77 28.52 25.67
CA ALA A 70 -0.75 27.50 25.43
C ALA A 70 -0.58 27.33 23.92
N GLU A 71 0.65 27.11 23.48
CA GLU A 71 0.97 26.90 22.07
C GLU A 71 2.12 25.90 21.98
N LEU A 72 2.01 24.97 21.02
CA LEU A 72 3.12 24.10 20.65
C LEU A 72 3.94 24.80 19.58
N VAL A 73 5.22 25.03 19.85
CA VAL A 73 6.16 25.65 18.92
C VAL A 73 7.19 24.61 18.48
N GLY A 74 7.51 24.55 17.19
CA GLY A 74 8.54 23.65 16.65
C GLY A 74 8.03 22.27 16.23
N LEU A 75 6.72 22.09 16.06
CA LEU A 75 6.11 20.85 15.54
C LEU A 75 5.84 20.88 14.03
N GLU A 76 6.09 22.00 13.38
CA GLU A 76 5.76 22.20 11.96
C GLU A 76 6.46 21.17 11.08
N ASP A 77 7.75 20.92 11.35
CA ASP A 77 8.56 19.96 10.59
C ASP A 77 8.10 18.52 10.79
N GLN A 78 7.65 18.17 12.01
CA GLN A 78 7.17 16.82 12.31
C GLN A 78 5.79 16.55 11.72
N MET A 79 4.86 17.50 11.84
CA MET A 79 3.54 17.38 11.20
C MET A 79 3.68 17.30 9.67
N ALA A 80 4.60 18.08 9.09
CA ALA A 80 4.91 17.98 7.67
C ALA A 80 5.49 16.61 7.29
N ALA A 81 6.40 16.06 8.11
CA ALA A 81 6.97 14.73 7.89
C ALA A 81 5.90 13.62 7.99
N GLU A 82 5.02 13.68 8.99
CA GLU A 82 3.94 12.69 9.17
C GLU A 82 2.92 12.76 8.02
N ASN A 83 2.52 13.96 7.60
CA ASN A 83 1.62 14.15 6.46
C ASN A 83 2.24 13.62 5.16
N ARG A 84 3.55 13.87 4.95
CA ARG A 84 4.29 13.33 3.80
C ARG A 84 4.38 11.81 3.84
N ALA A 85 4.55 11.21 5.02
CA ALA A 85 4.55 9.76 5.19
C ALA A 85 3.17 9.15 4.87
N LYS A 86 2.08 9.77 5.32
CA LYS A 86 0.69 9.36 4.98
C LYS A 86 0.45 9.43 3.47
N GLU A 87 0.86 10.52 2.82
CA GLU A 87 0.71 10.68 1.37
C GLU A 87 1.51 9.63 0.58
N LEU A 88 2.72 9.30 1.02
CA LEU A 88 3.53 8.25 0.40
C LEU A 88 2.91 6.86 0.57
N ALA A 89 2.36 6.55 1.74
CA ALA A 89 1.67 5.29 1.99
C ALA A 89 0.43 5.14 1.08
N GLU A 90 -0.36 6.20 0.92
CA GLU A 90 -1.53 6.19 0.02
C GLU A 90 -1.13 6.02 -1.45
N LYS A 91 -0.05 6.69 -1.89
CA LYS A 91 0.49 6.53 -3.25
C LYS A 91 0.99 5.11 -3.50
N ALA A 92 1.64 4.49 -2.51
CA ALA A 92 2.14 3.12 -2.62
C ALA A 92 0.99 2.11 -2.76
N ASP A 93 -0.09 2.26 -2.00
CA ASP A 93 -1.24 1.37 -2.08
C ASP A 93 -1.95 1.47 -3.44
N LYS A 94 -2.16 2.70 -3.93
CA LYS A 94 -2.67 2.94 -5.29
C LYS A 94 -1.79 2.29 -6.36
N ALA A 95 -0.46 2.45 -6.26
CA ALA A 95 0.48 1.84 -7.21
C ALA A 95 0.41 0.30 -7.19
N HIS A 96 0.28 -0.30 -6.01
CA HIS A 96 0.11 -1.75 -5.85
C HIS A 96 -1.17 -2.25 -6.54
N PHE A 97 -2.29 -1.55 -6.37
CA PHE A 97 -3.55 -1.88 -7.04
C PHE A 97 -3.43 -1.83 -8.57
N PHE A 98 -2.79 -0.78 -9.12
CA PHE A 98 -2.54 -0.68 -10.56
C PHE A 98 -1.65 -1.82 -11.09
N ALA A 99 -0.61 -2.19 -10.35
CA ALA A 99 0.28 -3.28 -10.71
C ALA A 99 -0.45 -4.64 -10.74
N LEU A 100 -1.34 -4.90 -9.77
CA LEU A 100 -2.19 -6.09 -9.75
C LEU A 100 -3.11 -6.14 -10.98
N GLY A 101 -3.73 -5.03 -11.34
CA GLY A 101 -4.57 -4.93 -12.54
C GLY A 101 -3.79 -5.24 -13.83
N ALA A 102 -2.57 -4.72 -13.95
CA ALA A 102 -1.70 -5.00 -15.10
C ALA A 102 -1.33 -6.50 -15.20
N ARG A 103 -0.99 -7.14 -14.07
CA ARG A 103 -0.69 -8.58 -14.01
C ARG A 103 -1.89 -9.44 -14.43
N HIS A 104 -3.10 -9.08 -14.01
CA HIS A 104 -4.31 -9.82 -14.38
C HIS A 104 -4.57 -9.75 -15.89
N ARG A 105 -4.43 -8.56 -16.50
CA ARG A 105 -4.56 -8.40 -17.96
C ARG A 105 -3.50 -9.18 -18.74
N ALA A 106 -2.24 -9.16 -18.28
CA ALA A 106 -1.17 -9.93 -18.89
C ALA A 106 -1.42 -11.44 -18.85
N LYS A 107 -1.94 -11.96 -17.73
CA LYS A 107 -2.35 -13.37 -17.61
C LYS A 107 -3.47 -13.72 -18.61
N HIS A 108 -4.51 -12.89 -18.71
CA HIS A 108 -5.60 -13.10 -19.67
C HIS A 108 -5.07 -13.08 -21.12
N ALA A 109 -4.23 -12.12 -21.49
CA ALA A 109 -3.64 -12.03 -22.82
C ALA A 109 -2.80 -13.29 -23.14
N SER A 110 -2.01 -13.79 -22.18
CA SER A 110 -1.23 -15.02 -22.35
C SER A 110 -2.11 -16.26 -22.55
N ILE A 111 -3.23 -16.38 -21.82
CA ILE A 111 -4.18 -17.48 -22.00
C ILE A 111 -4.82 -17.43 -23.39
N THR A 112 -5.27 -16.26 -23.83
CA THR A 112 -5.86 -16.07 -25.16
C THR A 112 -4.85 -16.38 -26.27
N ALA A 113 -3.60 -15.94 -26.13
CA ALA A 113 -2.55 -16.23 -27.09
C ALA A 113 -2.25 -17.74 -27.19
N LYS A 114 -2.17 -18.44 -26.05
CA LYS A 114 -2.00 -19.91 -26.04
C LYS A 114 -3.16 -20.64 -26.70
N ARG A 115 -4.40 -20.21 -26.45
CA ARG A 115 -5.58 -20.78 -27.12
C ARG A 115 -5.54 -20.57 -28.62
N ALA A 116 -5.19 -19.37 -29.09
CA ALA A 116 -5.06 -19.07 -30.51
C ALA A 116 -3.96 -19.92 -31.17
N GLN A 117 -2.82 -20.12 -30.51
CA GLN A 117 -1.74 -20.99 -31.00
C GLN A 117 -2.19 -22.45 -31.12
N ASN A 118 -2.91 -22.98 -30.13
CA ASN A 118 -3.42 -24.35 -30.17
C ASN A 118 -4.43 -24.54 -31.32
N VAL A 119 -5.37 -23.60 -31.50
CA VAL A 119 -6.33 -23.65 -32.62
C VAL A 119 -5.61 -23.60 -33.97
N ALA A 120 -4.60 -22.73 -34.12
CA ALA A 120 -3.82 -22.67 -35.35
C ALA A 120 -3.07 -23.98 -35.64
N LEU A 121 -2.57 -24.65 -34.59
CA LEU A 121 -1.91 -25.95 -34.71
C LEU A 121 -2.89 -27.04 -35.16
N GLU A 122 -4.07 -27.10 -34.57
CA GLU A 122 -5.14 -28.04 -34.95
C GLU A 122 -5.54 -27.85 -36.42
N VAL A 123 -5.80 -26.60 -36.84
CA VAL A 123 -6.14 -26.28 -38.24
C VAL A 123 -5.03 -26.73 -39.19
N ARG A 124 -3.76 -26.51 -38.83
CA ARG A 124 -2.62 -26.93 -39.65
C ARG A 124 -2.56 -28.45 -39.80
N GLN A 125 -2.79 -29.19 -38.72
CA GLN A 125 -2.82 -30.65 -38.74
C GLN A 125 -3.96 -31.16 -39.63
N THR A 126 -5.17 -30.58 -39.52
CA THR A 126 -6.31 -30.95 -40.37
C THR A 126 -6.03 -30.69 -41.85
N LEU A 127 -5.41 -29.56 -42.19
CA LEU A 127 -5.03 -29.25 -43.58
C LEU A 127 -3.97 -30.21 -44.12
N GLN A 128 -3.01 -30.62 -43.29
CA GLN A 128 -2.00 -31.61 -43.68
C GLN A 128 -2.64 -32.96 -44.01
N VAL A 129 -3.53 -33.46 -43.14
CA VAL A 129 -4.26 -34.71 -43.38
C VAL A 129 -5.08 -34.63 -44.67
N ALA A 130 -5.83 -33.53 -44.88
CA ALA A 130 -6.62 -33.33 -46.09
C ALA A 130 -5.75 -33.29 -47.36
N SER A 131 -4.56 -32.68 -47.30
CA SER A 131 -3.61 -32.64 -48.41
C SER A 131 -3.05 -34.02 -48.75
N GLU A 132 -2.73 -34.84 -47.74
CA GLU A 132 -2.25 -36.21 -47.92
C GLU A 132 -3.33 -37.10 -48.54
N GLU A 133 -4.57 -36.98 -48.07
CA GLU A 133 -5.74 -37.68 -48.63
C GLU A 133 -6.01 -37.29 -50.09
N ALA A 134 -5.96 -35.99 -50.40
CA ALA A 134 -6.13 -35.48 -51.76
C ALA A 134 -5.05 -36.02 -52.71
N THR A 135 -3.79 -36.04 -52.26
CA THR A 135 -2.66 -36.58 -53.02
C THR A 135 -2.84 -38.08 -53.30
N LYS A 136 -3.27 -38.83 -52.28
CA LYS A 136 -3.57 -40.26 -52.40
C LYS A 136 -4.72 -40.52 -53.39
N ALA A 137 -5.80 -39.74 -53.30
CA ALA A 137 -6.94 -39.85 -54.22
C ALA A 137 -6.54 -39.54 -55.68
N MET A 138 -5.72 -38.51 -55.89
CA MET A 138 -5.22 -38.16 -57.22
C MET A 138 -4.36 -39.28 -57.81
N ARG A 139 -3.47 -39.88 -57.01
CA ARG A 139 -2.66 -41.03 -57.44
C ARG A 139 -3.53 -42.21 -57.86
N ILE A 140 -4.51 -42.59 -57.04
CA ILE A 140 -5.47 -43.67 -57.36
C ILE A 140 -6.24 -43.35 -58.65
N GLY A 141 -6.68 -42.09 -58.81
CA GLY A 141 -7.38 -41.65 -60.02
C GLY A 141 -6.52 -41.74 -61.29
N MET A 142 -5.25 -41.34 -61.21
CA MET A 142 -4.28 -41.49 -62.29
C MET A 142 -4.02 -42.95 -62.65
N GLU A 143 -3.77 -43.81 -61.66
CA GLU A 143 -3.55 -45.25 -61.87
C GLU A 143 -4.75 -45.87 -62.61
N LYS A 144 -5.99 -45.58 -62.18
CA LYS A 144 -7.21 -46.05 -62.86
C LYS A 144 -7.33 -45.54 -64.30
N THR A 145 -7.02 -44.26 -64.54
CA THR A 145 -7.11 -43.66 -65.88
C THR A 145 -6.07 -44.25 -66.83
N VAL A 146 -4.87 -44.54 -66.33
CA VAL A 146 -3.81 -45.20 -67.10
C VAL A 146 -4.23 -46.62 -67.44
N THR A 147 -4.70 -47.41 -66.47
CA THR A 147 -5.18 -48.79 -66.71
C THR A 147 -6.30 -48.82 -67.75
N HIS A 148 -7.31 -47.96 -67.64
CA HIS A 148 -8.41 -47.88 -68.60
C HIS A 148 -7.93 -47.58 -70.03
N ARG A 149 -6.98 -46.64 -70.20
CA ARG A 149 -6.43 -46.32 -71.53
C ARG A 149 -5.62 -47.46 -72.14
N LEU A 150 -4.92 -48.25 -71.33
CA LEU A 150 -4.16 -49.40 -71.81
C LEU A 150 -5.10 -50.52 -72.28
N GLU A 151 -6.19 -50.75 -71.52
CA GLU A 151 -7.28 -51.65 -71.92
C GLU A 151 -7.91 -51.23 -73.26
N GLU A 152 -8.19 -49.94 -73.47
CA GLU A 152 -8.70 -49.40 -74.75
C GLU A 152 -7.76 -49.63 -75.93
N LEU A 153 -6.45 -49.69 -75.70
CA LEU A 153 -5.44 -49.91 -76.75
C LEU A 153 -5.16 -51.40 -77.01
N GLY A 154 -5.82 -52.31 -76.30
CA GLY A 154 -5.56 -53.75 -76.40
C GLY A 154 -4.15 -54.16 -75.95
N LEU A 155 -3.50 -53.32 -75.15
CA LEU A 155 -2.20 -53.60 -74.57
C LEU A 155 -2.42 -54.27 -73.22
N ASP A 156 -2.15 -55.57 -73.16
CA ASP A 156 -2.29 -56.34 -71.92
C ASP A 156 -1.21 -55.91 -70.92
N TYR A 157 -1.63 -55.32 -69.81
CA TYR A 157 -0.76 -54.77 -68.78
C TYR A 157 -0.48 -55.86 -67.73
N THR A 158 0.18 -56.93 -68.17
CA THR A 158 0.68 -58.01 -67.28
C THR A 158 2.18 -57.91 -67.05
#